data_AF-A0AAW7SJH3-F1
#
_entry.id   AF-A0AAW7SJH3-F1
#
_cell.length_a   1.000
_cell.length_b   1.000
_cell.length_c   1.000
_cell.angle_alpha   90.00
_cell.angle_beta   90.00
_cell.angle_gamma   90.00
#
_symmetry.space_group_name_H-M   'P 1'
#
loop_
_entity.id
_entity.type
_entity.pdbx_description
1 polymer ?
#
loop_
_entity_poly.entity_id
_entity_poly.type
_entity_poly.pdbx_seq_one_letter_code
_entity_poly.pdbx_strand_id
1 'polypeptide(L)'
;MREHRTARRKSRNTALYTRTRNANHPLTRGNEIYKGPSVEASIQEITLLSVINAEKVIEEANGKVSSDKSRPVQVGHNHQYLLCDDPYRPSENQGAWNIKFYAKKFDSVNFTGTTIHTNSRYAVIVYDLVHQSGDNVLDLRPGIGLTHRGYTLARAAEPNPETKDGLDAIHVPSSFSLFDTRVIGNGTEGFWIRFALYTLAPMGKRKSSIATTNGIRRSPPWRCEPKRVA
;
A
#
# COMPACT_ATOMS: atom_id res chain seq x y z
N MET A 1 44.27 41.56 -68.52
CA MET A 1 44.37 40.25 -69.21
C MET A 1 43.17 39.39 -68.78
N ARG A 2 42.45 38.88 -69.79
CA ARG A 2 41.40 37.83 -69.85
C ARG A 2 41.25 36.89 -68.63
N GLU A 3 40.03 36.76 -68.08
CA GLU A 3 39.03 35.65 -68.26
C GLU A 3 39.46 34.33 -67.57
N HIS A 4 38.64 33.54 -66.86
CA HIS A 4 37.27 33.11 -67.15
C HIS A 4 36.67 32.23 -66.01
N ARG A 5 35.33 32.33 -65.84
CA ARG A 5 34.30 31.27 -65.59
C ARG A 5 34.36 30.48 -64.26
N THR A 6 33.27 30.26 -63.51
CA THR A 6 31.87 29.85 -63.83
C THR A 6 30.92 30.29 -62.69
N ALA A 7 29.80 31.02 -62.91
CA ALA A 7 28.42 30.55 -63.19
C ALA A 7 27.91 29.47 -62.20
N ARG A 8 26.73 29.43 -61.58
CA ARG A 8 25.33 29.89 -61.85
C ARG A 8 24.55 29.46 -60.56
N ARG A 9 23.49 30.07 -60.01
CA ARG A 9 22.18 30.41 -60.62
C ARG A 9 21.31 31.17 -59.56
N LYS A 10 20.77 32.33 -59.96
CA LYS A 10 19.59 33.03 -59.37
C LYS A 10 18.32 32.17 -59.63
N SER A 11 17.16 32.33 -58.99
CA SER A 11 16.28 33.51 -59.00
C SER A 11 14.92 33.14 -58.42
N ARG A 12 14.24 34.06 -57.71
CA ARG A 12 12.90 34.68 -58.00
C ARG A 12 12.10 34.69 -56.68
N ASN A 13 11.17 35.58 -56.40
CA ASN A 13 10.78 36.89 -56.93
C ASN A 13 9.85 37.50 -55.86
N THR A 14 10.00 38.81 -55.67
CA THR A 14 8.97 39.84 -55.46
C THR A 14 7.50 39.40 -55.51
N ALA A 15 6.69 39.82 -54.52
CA ALA A 15 5.53 40.71 -54.73
C ALA A 15 4.78 41.01 -53.41
N LEU A 16 4.81 42.29 -53.02
CA LEU A 16 3.78 42.93 -52.22
C LEU A 16 2.56 43.18 -53.11
N TYR A 17 1.36 42.75 -52.72
CA TYR A 17 0.16 43.54 -52.95
C TYR A 17 -0.98 43.13 -51.99
N THR A 18 -1.32 44.07 -51.12
CA THR A 18 -2.51 44.16 -50.28
C THR A 18 -3.79 44.29 -51.10
N ARG A 19 -4.87 43.58 -50.71
CA ARG A 19 -6.19 44.22 -50.46
C ARG A 19 -7.21 43.26 -49.84
N THR A 20 -7.65 43.63 -48.62
CA THR A 20 -9.04 43.70 -48.09
C THR A 20 -9.95 42.46 -48.18
N ARG A 21 -10.74 42.06 -47.16
CA ARG A 21 -11.19 42.69 -45.90
C ARG A 21 -11.94 41.61 -45.09
N ASN A 22 -11.86 41.74 -43.76
CA ASN A 22 -12.90 41.43 -42.76
C ASN A 22 -13.29 39.95 -42.52
N ALA A 23 -13.43 39.43 -41.31
CA ALA A 23 -13.49 40.03 -39.97
C ALA A 23 -13.16 38.96 -38.91
N ASN A 24 -12.65 39.42 -37.76
CA ASN A 24 -12.65 38.75 -36.45
C ASN A 24 -11.71 37.55 -36.25
N HIS A 25 -10.44 37.87 -35.98
CA HIS A 25 -9.50 36.99 -35.30
C HIS A 25 -9.37 37.43 -33.83
N PRO A 26 -9.62 36.54 -32.86
CA PRO A 26 -8.78 36.44 -31.68
C PRO A 26 -7.78 35.31 -31.88
N LEU A 27 -6.57 35.53 -31.37
CA LEU A 27 -5.41 34.65 -31.47
C LEU A 27 -5.73 33.27 -30.87
N THR A 28 -5.58 32.22 -31.67
CA THR A 28 -5.59 30.84 -31.18
C THR A 28 -4.38 30.62 -30.27
N ARG A 29 -4.61 30.72 -28.95
CA ARG A 29 -3.72 30.15 -27.93
C ARG A 29 -3.60 28.65 -28.17
N GLY A 30 -2.41 28.15 -27.85
CA GLY A 30 -1.90 26.84 -28.25
C GLY A 30 -2.82 25.67 -27.97
N ASN A 31 -2.56 24.59 -28.69
CA ASN A 31 -3.15 23.27 -28.49
C ASN A 31 -2.91 22.78 -27.05
N GLU A 32 -3.75 23.22 -26.12
CA GLU A 32 -4.07 22.43 -24.94
C GLU A 32 -4.91 21.26 -25.45
N ILE A 33 -4.25 20.12 -25.62
CA ILE A 33 -4.95 18.84 -25.63
C ILE A 33 -5.66 18.78 -24.29
N TYR A 34 -6.95 19.08 -24.29
CA TYR A 34 -7.84 18.85 -23.16
C TYR A 34 -7.75 17.36 -22.82
N LYS A 35 -6.87 17.02 -21.87
CA LYS A 35 -6.98 15.78 -21.11
C LYS A 35 -8.26 15.98 -20.29
N GLY A 36 -9.39 15.55 -20.84
CA GLY A 36 -10.61 15.36 -20.06
C GLY A 36 -10.29 14.54 -18.80
N PRO A 37 -11.14 14.55 -17.76
CA PRO A 37 -10.83 13.85 -16.52
C PRO A 37 -10.58 12.38 -16.84
N SER A 38 -9.30 11.99 -16.89
CA SER A 38 -8.95 10.59 -16.82
C SER A 38 -9.40 10.19 -15.43
N VAL A 39 -10.47 9.42 -15.34
CA VAL A 39 -10.70 8.59 -14.17
C VAL A 39 -9.41 7.80 -14.05
N GLU A 40 -8.53 8.16 -13.12
CA GLU A 40 -7.43 7.29 -12.74
C GLU A 40 -8.08 6.06 -12.08
N ALA A 41 -8.46 5.13 -12.95
CA ALA A 41 -8.89 3.78 -12.65
C ALA A 41 -7.66 2.90 -12.39
N SER A 42 -6.64 3.46 -11.75
CA SER A 42 -5.51 2.71 -11.25
C SER A 42 -5.92 2.05 -9.93
N ILE A 43 -5.79 0.74 -9.89
CA ILE A 43 -5.82 -0.05 -8.66
C ILE A 43 -4.65 0.44 -7.80
N GLN A 44 -4.94 0.85 -6.58
CA GLN A 44 -3.91 1.22 -5.63
C GLN A 44 -3.58 0.07 -4.69
N GLU A 45 -2.38 0.11 -4.14
CA GLU A 45 -1.94 -0.77 -3.08
C GLU A 45 -2.04 -0.04 -1.74
N ILE A 46 -2.73 -0.64 -0.77
CA ILE A 46 -2.92 -0.08 0.56
C ILE A 46 -2.26 -1.03 1.55
N THR A 47 -1.24 -0.58 2.25
CA THR A 47 -0.57 -1.42 3.25
C THR A 47 -1.16 -1.17 4.64
N LEU A 48 -1.51 -2.27 5.32
CA LEU A 48 -1.85 -2.32 6.73
C LEU A 48 -0.75 -3.05 7.50
N LEU A 49 -0.09 -2.34 8.40
CA LEU A 49 0.89 -2.90 9.32
C LEU A 49 0.24 -3.09 10.70
N SER A 50 0.18 -4.33 11.17
CA SER A 50 -0.19 -4.66 12.54
C SER A 50 1.06 -4.67 13.43
N VAL A 51 1.13 -3.71 14.34
CA VAL A 51 2.19 -3.63 15.35
C VAL A 51 1.68 -4.22 16.65
N ILE A 52 2.38 -5.22 17.19
CA ILE A 52 1.92 -6.00 18.35
C ILE A 52 2.88 -5.82 19.53
N ASN A 53 2.36 -5.46 20.70
CA ASN A 53 3.10 -5.56 21.96
C ASN A 53 3.03 -7.02 22.44
N ALA A 54 4.01 -7.82 22.03
CA ALA A 54 4.06 -9.26 22.31
C ALA A 54 4.10 -9.59 23.81
N GLU A 55 4.82 -8.79 24.61
CA GLU A 55 4.90 -9.02 26.07
C GLU A 55 3.53 -8.89 26.72
N LYS A 56 2.78 -7.83 26.38
CA LYS A 56 1.43 -7.61 26.90
C LYS A 56 0.41 -8.62 26.39
N VAL A 57 0.54 -9.07 25.14
CA VAL A 57 -0.26 -10.19 24.62
C VAL A 57 -0.01 -11.49 25.39
N ILE A 58 1.24 -11.79 25.74
CA ILE A 58 1.59 -12.97 26.55
C ILE A 58 1.03 -12.86 27.97
N GLU A 59 1.13 -11.69 28.60
CA GLU A 59 0.52 -11.42 29.91
C GLU A 59 -1.00 -11.62 29.86
N GLU A 60 -1.67 -11.04 28.86
CA GLU A 60 -3.12 -11.16 28.68
C GLU A 60 -3.58 -12.60 28.41
N ALA A 61 -2.79 -13.36 27.65
CA ALA A 61 -3.07 -14.77 27.39
C ALA A 61 -3.06 -15.61 28.70
N ASN A 62 -2.45 -15.11 29.77
CA ASN A 62 -2.45 -15.71 31.11
C ASN A 62 -2.08 -17.20 31.09
N GLY A 63 -0.97 -17.52 30.43
CA GLY A 63 -0.46 -18.90 30.28
C GLY A 63 -1.18 -19.77 29.25
N LYS A 64 -2.25 -19.29 28.61
CA LYS A 64 -2.90 -20.00 27.49
C LYS A 64 -1.99 -19.94 26.27
N VAL A 65 -1.73 -21.10 25.69
CA VAL A 65 -1.00 -21.24 24.42
C VAL A 65 -1.73 -22.20 23.51
N SER A 66 -1.63 -21.97 22.20
CA SER A 66 -2.06 -22.91 21.18
C SER A 66 -0.97 -23.06 20.13
N SER A 67 -0.71 -24.30 19.71
CA SER A 67 0.11 -24.62 18.55
C SER A 67 -0.74 -25.00 17.33
N ASP A 68 -2.07 -25.01 17.47
CA ASP A 68 -3.02 -25.31 16.40
C ASP A 68 -3.48 -24.01 15.75
N LYS A 69 -3.10 -23.83 14.47
CA LYS A 69 -3.45 -22.65 13.65
C LYS A 69 -4.96 -22.43 13.53
N SER A 70 -5.76 -23.50 13.57
CA SER A 70 -7.22 -23.44 13.45
C SER A 70 -7.90 -23.03 14.75
N ARG A 71 -7.19 -23.13 15.88
CA ARG A 71 -7.67 -22.82 17.22
C ARG A 71 -6.72 -21.86 17.95
N PRO A 72 -6.53 -20.63 17.45
CA PRO A 72 -5.68 -19.63 18.08
C PRO A 72 -6.21 -19.24 19.47
N VAL A 73 -5.30 -18.80 20.36
CA VAL A 73 -5.72 -18.16 21.62
C VAL A 73 -6.30 -16.79 21.31
N GLN A 74 -7.54 -16.54 21.72
CA GLN A 74 -8.12 -15.22 21.60
C GLN A 74 -7.50 -14.27 22.62
N VAL A 75 -7.04 -13.11 22.13
CA VAL A 75 -6.59 -11.98 22.93
C VAL A 75 -7.39 -10.75 22.56
N GLY A 76 -7.53 -9.81 23.49
CA GLY A 76 -8.14 -8.51 23.27
C GLY A 76 -7.28 -7.64 22.37
N HIS A 77 -7.77 -6.44 22.09
CA HIS A 77 -7.17 -5.54 21.09
C HIS A 77 -6.34 -4.38 21.67
N ASN A 78 -6.20 -4.32 22.99
CA ASN A 78 -5.53 -3.22 23.69
C ASN A 78 -4.01 -3.13 23.43
N HIS A 79 -3.45 -4.17 22.83
CA HIS A 79 -2.00 -4.35 22.65
C HIS A 79 -1.62 -4.56 21.19
N GLN A 80 -2.51 -4.22 20.26
CA GLN A 80 -2.20 -4.12 18.85
C GLN A 80 -2.59 -2.77 18.28
N TYR A 81 -1.80 -2.32 17.33
CA TYR A 81 -1.92 -1.02 16.70
C TYR A 81 -1.90 -1.23 15.19
N LEU A 82 -2.86 -0.63 14.49
CA LEU A 82 -2.91 -0.67 13.03
C LEU A 82 -2.37 0.63 12.46
N LEU A 83 -1.47 0.51 11.50
CA LEU A 83 -1.00 1.60 10.67
C LEU A 83 -1.44 1.35 9.23
N CYS A 84 -1.93 2.39 8.56
CA CYS A 84 -2.37 2.31 7.17
C CYS A 84 -1.65 3.34 6.31
N ASP A 85 -1.15 2.92 5.15
CA ASP A 85 -0.75 3.83 4.08
C ASP A 85 -1.93 3.98 3.10
N ASP A 86 -2.80 4.94 3.36
CA ASP A 86 -3.94 5.27 2.50
C ASP A 86 -3.50 6.31 1.45
N PRO A 87 -3.43 5.92 0.16
CA PRO A 87 -2.91 6.79 -0.89
C PRO A 87 -3.91 7.88 -1.32
N TYR A 88 -5.15 7.82 -0.85
CA TYR A 88 -6.20 8.77 -1.24
C TYR A 88 -6.38 9.90 -0.23
N ARG A 89 -6.18 9.61 1.06
CA ARG A 89 -6.30 10.59 2.14
C ARG A 89 -5.72 10.06 3.45
N PRO A 90 -5.41 10.93 4.42
CA PRO A 90 -5.00 10.47 5.75
C PRO A 90 -6.05 9.55 6.39
N SER A 91 -5.63 8.38 6.86
CA SER A 91 -6.50 7.45 7.58
C SER A 91 -6.86 7.97 8.98
N GLU A 92 -8.03 7.60 9.47
CA GLU A 92 -8.48 7.92 10.84
C GLU A 92 -8.11 6.79 11.79
N ASN A 93 -7.86 7.12 13.06
CA ASN A 93 -7.49 6.19 14.13
C ASN A 93 -6.18 5.42 13.85
N GLN A 94 -5.22 6.06 13.19
CA GLN A 94 -3.85 5.55 13.05
C GLN A 94 -3.27 5.21 14.42
N GLY A 95 -2.68 4.02 14.55
CA GLY A 95 -2.11 3.54 15.80
C GLY A 95 -3.14 3.10 16.84
N ALA A 96 -4.42 2.98 16.49
CA ALA A 96 -5.42 2.30 17.31
C ALA A 96 -5.73 0.89 16.76
N TRP A 97 -6.54 0.13 17.47
CA TRP A 97 -6.98 -1.20 17.05
C TRP A 97 -8.05 -1.17 15.94
N ASN A 98 -8.80 -0.07 15.85
CA ASN A 98 -9.75 0.19 14.79
C ASN A 98 -9.18 1.24 13.84
N ILE A 99 -9.37 1.06 12.53
CA ILE A 99 -8.83 1.97 11.53
C ILE A 99 -9.89 2.32 10.49
N LYS A 100 -9.88 3.55 9.99
CA LYS A 100 -10.71 3.92 8.85
C LYS A 100 -9.84 4.46 7.75
N PHE A 101 -9.98 3.89 6.56
CA PHE A 101 -9.23 4.30 5.39
C PHE A 101 -10.15 4.27 4.16
N TYR A 102 -9.83 5.11 3.21
CA TYR A 102 -10.44 5.11 1.90
C TYR A 102 -9.77 4.05 1.03
N ALA A 103 -10.56 3.39 0.22
CA ALA A 103 -10.07 2.57 -0.87
C ALA A 103 -11.03 2.74 -2.05
N LYS A 104 -10.63 2.26 -3.23
CA LYS A 104 -11.42 1.97 -4.43
C LYS A 104 -11.80 0.49 -4.53
N LYS A 105 -12.93 0.18 -5.19
CA LYS A 105 -13.32 -1.21 -5.43
C LYS A 105 -12.21 -1.82 -6.29
N PHE A 106 -11.78 -3.02 -5.93
CA PHE A 106 -10.64 -3.74 -6.50
C PHE A 106 -9.25 -3.24 -6.10
N ASP A 107 -9.12 -2.22 -5.25
CA ASP A 107 -7.83 -1.92 -4.63
C ASP A 107 -7.28 -3.13 -3.89
N SER A 108 -5.95 -3.27 -3.93
CA SER A 108 -5.23 -4.27 -3.15
C SER A 108 -5.05 -3.75 -1.73
N VAL A 109 -5.26 -4.63 -0.76
CA VAL A 109 -4.96 -4.36 0.64
C VAL A 109 -4.00 -5.43 1.15
N ASN A 110 -2.86 -4.98 1.65
CA ASN A 110 -1.72 -5.82 1.98
C ASN A 110 -1.53 -5.78 3.49
N PHE A 111 -1.60 -6.91 4.16
CA PHE A 111 -1.45 -7.01 5.60
C PHE A 111 -0.11 -7.62 5.95
N THR A 112 0.61 -6.99 6.87
CA THR A 112 1.80 -7.59 7.49
C THR A 112 1.82 -7.29 8.98
N GLY A 113 2.75 -7.93 9.71
CA GLY A 113 2.82 -7.81 11.16
C GLY A 113 4.24 -7.72 11.66
N THR A 114 4.42 -6.93 12.72
CA THR A 114 5.69 -6.81 13.45
C THR A 114 5.42 -6.60 14.94
N THR A 115 6.41 -6.86 15.78
CA THR A 115 6.35 -6.45 17.18
C THR A 115 6.87 -5.03 17.35
N ILE A 116 6.59 -4.40 18.50
CA ILE A 116 7.18 -3.10 18.88
C ILE A 116 8.72 -3.11 18.94
N HIS A 117 9.33 -4.29 18.93
CA HIS A 117 10.79 -4.49 18.88
C HIS A 117 11.24 -5.01 17.50
N THR A 118 10.49 -4.73 16.43
CA THR A 118 10.83 -5.09 15.05
C THR A 118 11.17 -6.57 14.89
N ASN A 119 10.38 -7.44 15.53
CA ASN A 119 10.56 -8.89 15.50
C ASN A 119 11.90 -9.42 16.09
N SER A 120 12.70 -8.59 16.76
CA SER A 120 14.06 -8.97 17.23
C SER A 120 14.09 -9.91 18.44
N ARG A 121 13.28 -9.63 19.49
CA ARG A 121 13.17 -10.44 20.71
C ARG A 121 11.98 -11.39 20.68
N TYR A 122 10.83 -10.82 20.34
CA TYR A 122 9.60 -11.53 20.03
C TYR A 122 9.28 -11.25 18.58
N ALA A 123 8.91 -12.27 17.81
CA ALA A 123 8.49 -12.10 16.44
C ALA A 123 7.01 -12.47 16.29
N VAL A 124 6.30 -11.73 15.45
CA VAL A 124 4.94 -12.09 15.03
C VAL A 124 4.91 -12.30 13.53
N ILE A 125 4.16 -13.31 13.11
CA ILE A 125 3.89 -13.58 11.70
C ILE A 125 2.37 -13.69 11.55
N VAL A 126 1.75 -12.73 10.88
CA VAL A 126 0.34 -12.82 10.47
C VAL A 126 0.19 -14.00 9.52
N TYR A 127 -0.78 -14.87 9.77
CA TYR A 127 -0.98 -16.08 8.95
C TYR A 127 -2.42 -16.24 8.43
N ASP A 128 -3.37 -15.42 8.87
CA ASP A 128 -4.76 -15.49 8.43
C ASP A 128 -5.54 -14.22 8.82
N LEU A 129 -6.57 -13.89 8.04
CA LEU A 129 -7.53 -12.81 8.28
C LEU A 129 -8.93 -13.40 8.13
N VAL A 130 -9.77 -13.29 9.15
CA VAL A 130 -11.09 -13.95 9.16
C VAL A 130 -12.18 -12.95 9.40
N HIS A 131 -13.14 -12.85 8.49
CA HIS A 131 -14.34 -12.05 8.70
C HIS A 131 -15.02 -12.42 10.02
N GLN A 132 -15.41 -11.42 10.81
CA GLN A 132 -16.01 -11.59 12.13
C GLN A 132 -17.41 -10.99 12.19
N SER A 133 -17.62 -9.78 11.67
CA SER A 133 -18.93 -9.11 11.66
C SER A 133 -18.98 -7.94 10.67
N GLY A 134 -20.18 -7.41 10.46
CA GLY A 134 -20.41 -6.24 9.61
C GLY A 134 -20.47 -6.58 8.12
N ASP A 135 -20.07 -5.62 7.30
CA ASP A 135 -20.11 -5.72 5.85
C ASP A 135 -18.96 -6.60 5.31
N ASN A 136 -19.15 -7.19 4.12
CA ASN A 136 -18.08 -7.89 3.40
C ASN A 136 -17.35 -6.90 2.49
N VAL A 137 -16.37 -6.19 3.05
CA VAL A 137 -15.67 -5.10 2.35
C VAL A 137 -14.39 -5.63 1.70
N LEU A 138 -13.70 -6.55 2.36
CA LEU A 138 -12.52 -7.26 1.87
C LEU A 138 -12.89 -8.68 1.43
N ASP A 139 -12.20 -9.20 0.42
CA ASP A 139 -12.34 -10.59 0.01
C ASP A 139 -11.49 -11.49 0.91
N LEU A 140 -12.00 -11.83 2.10
CA LEU A 140 -11.26 -12.62 3.10
C LEU A 140 -11.39 -14.15 2.91
N ARG A 141 -11.87 -14.61 1.75
CA ARG A 141 -12.03 -16.04 1.47
C ARG A 141 -10.65 -16.70 1.25
N PRO A 142 -10.26 -17.69 2.08
CA PRO A 142 -8.95 -18.32 1.97
C PRO A 142 -8.70 -18.93 0.59
N GLY A 143 -7.55 -18.62 -0.01
CA GLY A 143 -7.12 -19.17 -1.31
C GLY A 143 -7.83 -18.61 -2.54
N ILE A 144 -8.80 -17.70 -2.36
CA ILE A 144 -9.50 -17.01 -3.44
C ILE A 144 -9.19 -15.52 -3.37
N GLY A 145 -9.69 -14.88 -2.33
CA GLY A 145 -9.55 -13.45 -2.10
C GLY A 145 -8.38 -13.12 -1.19
N LEU A 146 -8.12 -13.98 -0.21
CA LEU A 146 -7.03 -13.85 0.75
C LEU A 146 -5.90 -14.79 0.36
N THR A 147 -4.76 -14.21 -0.03
CA THR A 147 -3.58 -14.97 -0.46
C THR A 147 -2.35 -14.58 0.33
N HIS A 148 -1.56 -15.57 0.73
CA HIS A 148 -0.25 -15.36 1.32
C HIS A 148 0.77 -15.12 0.22
N ARG A 149 1.56 -14.04 0.32
CA ARG A 149 2.66 -13.75 -0.59
C ARG A 149 3.95 -13.59 0.21
N GLY A 150 4.84 -14.57 0.06
CA GLY A 150 6.23 -14.46 0.47
C GLY A 150 7.10 -14.03 -0.70
N TYR A 151 8.06 -13.14 -0.45
CA TYR A 151 9.06 -12.74 -1.45
C TYR A 151 10.41 -12.45 -0.80
N THR A 152 11.49 -12.59 -1.56
CA THR A 152 12.85 -12.32 -1.09
C THR A 152 13.45 -11.19 -1.90
N LEU A 153 14.00 -10.20 -1.21
CA LEU A 153 14.82 -9.17 -1.85
C LEU A 153 16.27 -9.59 -1.73
N ALA A 154 16.98 -9.68 -2.85
CA ALA A 154 18.40 -10.07 -2.86
C ALA A 154 19.32 -9.04 -2.19
N ARG A 155 18.85 -7.80 -2.04
CA ARG A 155 19.60 -6.65 -1.53
C ARG A 155 18.71 -5.77 -0.66
N ALA A 156 18.12 -6.33 0.40
CA ALA A 156 17.41 -5.55 1.40
C ALA A 156 18.43 -4.72 2.21
N ALA A 157 18.10 -3.46 2.49
CA ALA A 157 18.95 -2.59 3.29
C ALA A 157 18.83 -2.97 4.78
N GLU A 158 19.96 -3.15 5.45
CA GLU A 158 20.05 -3.38 6.89
C GLU A 158 21.09 -2.44 7.54
N PRO A 159 20.95 -2.10 8.83
CA PRO A 159 21.94 -1.30 9.55
C PRO A 159 23.31 -1.98 9.52
N ASN A 160 24.36 -1.19 9.30
CA ASN A 160 25.73 -1.69 9.30
C ASN A 160 26.24 -1.87 10.74
N PRO A 161 26.49 -3.11 11.22
CA PRO A 161 26.95 -3.34 12.59
C PRO A 161 28.38 -2.87 12.84
N GLU A 162 29.16 -2.63 11.77
CA GLU A 162 30.56 -2.20 11.88
C GLU A 162 30.71 -0.67 12.05
N THR A 163 29.60 0.08 11.96
CA THR A 163 29.60 1.54 12.18
C THR A 163 28.80 1.93 13.41
N LYS A 164 29.19 3.04 14.04
CA LYS A 164 28.59 3.48 15.31
C LYS A 164 27.14 3.95 15.15
N ASP A 165 26.76 4.39 13.96
CA ASP A 165 25.45 4.94 13.61
C ASP A 165 24.62 4.01 12.71
N GLY A 166 25.18 2.88 12.27
CA GLY A 166 24.51 1.95 11.37
C GLY A 166 24.55 2.34 9.89
N LEU A 167 25.26 3.41 9.52
CA LEU A 167 25.38 3.91 8.15
C LEU A 167 26.79 3.70 7.56
N ASP A 168 26.97 3.63 6.24
CA ASP A 168 25.93 3.41 5.22
C ASP A 168 25.36 1.99 5.33
N ALA A 169 24.09 1.80 4.93
CA ALA A 169 23.40 0.52 5.03
C ALA A 169 24.12 -0.60 4.26
N ILE A 170 24.21 -1.78 4.87
CA ILE A 170 24.61 -3.01 4.18
C ILE A 170 23.41 -3.58 3.42
N HIS A 171 23.69 -4.39 2.39
CA HIS A 171 22.65 -4.99 1.56
C HIS A 171 22.73 -6.51 1.64
N VAL A 172 21.72 -7.14 2.22
CA VAL A 172 21.69 -8.59 2.45
C VAL A 172 20.39 -9.21 1.90
N PRO A 173 20.39 -10.50 1.56
CA PRO A 173 19.16 -11.20 1.19
C PRO A 173 18.21 -11.34 2.37
N SER A 174 17.00 -10.78 2.27
CA SER A 174 15.98 -10.86 3.33
C SER A 174 14.62 -11.23 2.75
N SER A 175 13.86 -12.04 3.50
CA SER A 175 12.54 -12.52 3.11
C SER A 175 11.44 -11.77 3.85
N PHE A 176 10.39 -11.43 3.10
CA PHE A 176 9.23 -10.68 3.57
C PHE A 176 7.97 -11.51 3.33
N SER A 177 6.95 -11.24 4.15
CA SER A 177 5.69 -11.97 4.13
C SER A 177 4.54 -10.99 4.32
N LEU A 178 3.55 -11.08 3.45
CA LEU A 178 2.33 -10.30 3.54
C LEU A 178 1.11 -11.15 3.12
N PHE A 179 -0.06 -10.69 3.52
CA PHE A 179 -1.36 -11.22 3.11
C PHE A 179 -2.07 -10.22 2.23
N ASP A 180 -2.42 -10.63 1.02
CA ASP A 180 -3.13 -9.79 0.09
C ASP A 180 -4.60 -10.12 0.08
N THR A 181 -5.40 -9.07 0.01
CA THR A 181 -6.81 -9.15 -0.31
C THR A 181 -7.21 -7.99 -1.19
N ARG A 182 -8.48 -7.95 -1.60
CA ARG A 182 -9.03 -6.89 -2.42
C ARG A 182 -10.29 -6.33 -1.83
N VAL A 183 -10.55 -5.07 -2.11
CA VAL A 183 -11.81 -4.42 -1.75
C VAL A 183 -12.92 -4.87 -2.69
N ILE A 184 -13.95 -5.54 -2.17
CA ILE A 184 -15.11 -6.03 -2.93
C ILE A 184 -16.40 -5.27 -2.62
N GLY A 185 -16.45 -4.58 -1.48
CA GLY A 185 -17.60 -3.82 -1.01
C GLY A 185 -17.22 -2.48 -0.38
N ASN A 186 -18.21 -1.78 0.17
CA ASN A 186 -18.06 -0.62 1.05
C ASN A 186 -18.75 -0.91 2.38
N GLY A 187 -18.38 -0.16 3.42
CA GLY A 187 -19.01 -0.28 4.73
C GLY A 187 -18.02 -0.55 5.85
N THR A 188 -18.51 -1.10 6.95
CA THR A 188 -17.71 -1.39 8.15
C THR A 188 -17.57 -2.89 8.33
N GLU A 189 -16.34 -3.39 8.33
CA GLU A 189 -16.03 -4.80 8.49
C GLU A 189 -15.20 -5.02 9.76
N GLY A 190 -15.69 -5.90 10.63
CA GLY A 190 -14.91 -6.50 11.71
C GLY A 190 -14.28 -7.80 11.22
N PHE A 191 -13.00 -8.00 11.48
CA PHE A 191 -12.27 -9.21 11.13
C PHE A 191 -11.27 -9.58 12.22
N TRP A 192 -10.94 -10.86 12.35
CA TRP A 192 -9.85 -11.33 13.18
C TRP A 192 -8.54 -11.28 12.39
N ILE A 193 -7.49 -10.73 13.01
CA ILE A 193 -6.10 -10.91 12.60
C ILE A 193 -5.52 -12.07 13.41
N ARG A 194 -5.11 -13.13 12.72
CA ARG A 194 -4.47 -14.29 13.34
C ARG A 194 -2.97 -14.24 13.10
N PHE A 195 -2.20 -14.39 14.17
CA PHE A 195 -0.75 -14.34 14.11
C PHE A 195 -0.09 -15.42 14.96
N ALA A 196 1.06 -15.92 14.49
CA ALA A 196 1.95 -16.76 15.26
C ALA A 196 2.96 -15.87 15.98
N LEU A 197 3.09 -16.04 17.29
CA LEU A 197 4.02 -15.37 18.18
C LEU A 197 5.18 -16.32 18.51
N TYR A 198 6.40 -15.83 18.30
CA TYR A 198 7.64 -16.55 18.56
C TYR A 198 8.43 -15.83 19.64
N THR A 199 9.01 -16.59 20.56
CA THR A 199 9.92 -16.07 21.58
C THR A 199 11.34 -16.52 21.29
N LEU A 200 12.31 -15.60 21.38
CA LEU A 200 13.72 -16.00 21.42
C LEU A 200 13.98 -16.81 22.70
N ALA A 201 14.42 -18.05 22.55
CA ALA A 201 14.75 -18.90 23.70
C ALA A 201 16.24 -18.82 24.06
N PRO A 202 16.61 -18.94 25.35
CA PRO A 202 18.00 -19.18 25.72
C PRO A 202 18.41 -20.55 25.17
N MET A 203 19.53 -20.61 24.44
CA MET A 203 20.07 -21.85 23.85
C MET A 203 19.16 -22.56 22.82
N GLY A 204 18.79 -21.87 21.75
CA GLY A 204 18.44 -22.52 20.48
C GLY A 204 17.11 -23.28 20.37
N LYS A 205 16.27 -23.33 21.42
CA LYS A 205 14.95 -24.00 21.36
C LYS A 205 13.79 -23.03 21.15
N ARG A 206 13.40 -22.78 19.90
CA ARG A 206 12.27 -21.87 19.57
C ARG A 206 10.95 -22.37 20.20
N LYS A 207 10.25 -21.50 20.94
CA LYS A 207 8.84 -21.70 21.31
C LYS A 207 7.96 -20.83 20.42
N SER A 208 6.95 -21.46 19.81
CA SER A 208 5.95 -20.80 18.97
C SER A 208 4.57 -21.01 19.59
N SER A 209 3.80 -19.94 19.70
CA SER A 209 2.39 -19.95 20.14
C SER A 209 1.55 -19.13 19.17
N ILE A 210 0.27 -19.44 19.03
CA ILE A 210 -0.61 -18.83 18.03
C ILE A 210 -1.74 -18.06 18.74
N ALA A 211 -1.99 -16.83 18.31
CA ALA A 211 -2.99 -15.94 18.88
C ALA A 211 -3.85 -15.24 17.80
N THR A 212 -5.01 -14.73 18.20
CA THR A 212 -5.96 -14.01 17.33
C THR A 212 -6.53 -12.79 18.03
N THR A 213 -6.76 -11.71 17.28
CA THR A 213 -7.34 -10.46 17.78
C THR A 213 -8.27 -9.79 16.76
N ASN A 214 -9.21 -8.97 17.21
CA ASN A 214 -10.15 -8.26 16.35
C ASN A 214 -9.51 -6.98 15.77
N GLY A 215 -9.60 -6.81 14.46
CA GLY A 215 -9.50 -5.53 13.76
C GLY A 215 -10.89 -5.09 13.29
N ILE A 216 -11.13 -3.77 13.28
CA ILE A 216 -12.33 -3.19 12.64
C ILE A 216 -11.86 -2.17 11.62
N ARG A 217 -12.37 -2.32 10.38
CA ARG A 217 -12.21 -1.36 9.30
C ARG A 217 -13.52 -0.62 9.04
N ARG A 218 -13.44 0.68 8.73
CA ARG A 218 -14.53 1.42 8.07
C ARG A 218 -14.09 2.00 6.73
N SER A 219 -14.84 1.67 5.68
CA SER A 219 -14.75 2.27 4.35
C SER A 219 -15.90 3.25 4.13
N PRO A 220 -15.63 4.46 3.61
CA PRO A 220 -16.69 5.37 3.21
C PRO A 220 -17.50 4.84 2.01
N PRO A 221 -18.72 5.34 1.78
CA PRO A 221 -19.55 4.96 0.64
C PRO A 221 -18.90 5.36 -0.69
N TRP A 222 -19.03 4.50 -1.70
CA TRP A 222 -18.70 4.81 -3.08
C TRP A 222 -19.61 5.94 -3.60
N ARG A 223 -19.05 7.10 -3.95
CA ARG A 223 -19.77 8.11 -4.75
C ARG A 223 -19.10 8.21 -6.13
N CYS A 224 -19.66 7.53 -7.12
CA CYS A 224 -19.51 7.93 -8.51
C CYS A 224 -20.57 9.01 -8.77
N GLU A 225 -20.25 10.28 -8.47
CA GLU A 225 -21.07 11.38 -8.96
C GLU A 225 -20.56 11.82 -10.33
N PRO A 226 -21.36 11.73 -11.41
CA PRO A 226 -21.09 12.52 -12.60
C PRO A 226 -21.22 13.99 -12.20
N LYS A 227 -20.13 14.76 -12.28
CA LYS A 227 -20.21 16.22 -12.17
C LYS A 227 -21.17 16.70 -13.26
N ARG A 228 -22.35 17.22 -12.87
CA ARG A 228 -23.15 18.04 -13.77
C ARG A 228 -22.31 19.25 -14.15
N VAL A 229 -21.98 19.35 -15.42
CA VAL A 229 -21.43 20.57 -16.00
C VAL A 229 -22.56 21.61 -15.91
N ALA A 230 -22.33 22.67 -15.16
CA ALA A 230 -23.11 23.90 -15.21
C ALA A 230 -22.50 24.83 -16.27
#